data_AF-A0A2S9FJF6-F1
#
_entry.id   AF-A0A2S9FJF6-F1
#
_cell.length_a   1.000
_cell.length_b   1.000
_cell.length_c   1.000
_cell.angle_alpha   90.00
_cell.angle_beta   90.00
_cell.angle_gamma   90.00
#
_symmetry.space_group_name_H-M   'P 1'
#
loop_
_entity.id
_entity.type
_entity.pdbx_description
1 polymer ?
#
loop_
_entity_poly.entity_id
_entity_poly.type
_entity_poly.pdbx_seq_one_letter_code
_entity_poly.pdbx_strand_id
1 'polypeptide(L)'
;PGQRRFWFMWDDLVRGAIGAIILVDVRRLEDSFAAVDFFEARNLPFLVAVNDFDGAPSHPLPAVRTALALSEHVPLMTIDARSRDSAKAALIAVAEYALSRLAPTG
;
A
#
# COMPACT_ATOMS: atom_id res chain seq x y z
N PRO A 1 -10.16 -1.65 -5.73
CA PRO A 1 -11.51 -1.03 -5.69
C PRO A 1 -11.85 -0.52 -4.27
N GLY A 2 -11.90 0.81 -4.08
CA GLY A 2 -11.97 1.44 -2.75
C GLY A 2 -13.38 1.73 -2.20
N GLN A 3 -14.45 1.29 -2.87
CA GLN A 3 -15.81 1.44 -2.32
C GLN A 3 -16.16 0.20 -1.49
N ARG A 4 -16.75 0.41 -0.29
CA ARG A 4 -17.17 -0.65 0.65
C ARG A 4 -17.94 -1.81 0.00
N ARG A 5 -18.68 -1.53 -1.08
CA ARG A 5 -19.44 -2.54 -1.83
C ARG A 5 -18.59 -3.58 -2.55
N PHE A 6 -17.27 -3.41 -2.68
CA PHE A 6 -16.39 -4.34 -3.38
C PHE A 6 -15.45 -5.12 -2.45
N TRP A 7 -15.60 -5.00 -1.12
CA TRP A 7 -14.76 -5.74 -0.16
C TRP A 7 -14.89 -7.26 -0.33
N PHE A 8 -16.05 -7.75 -0.79
CA PHE A 8 -16.24 -9.18 -1.08
C PHE A 8 -15.28 -9.72 -2.15
N MET A 9 -14.74 -8.88 -3.03
CA MET A 9 -13.79 -9.29 -4.06
C MET A 9 -12.36 -9.37 -3.56
N TRP A 10 -12.06 -8.79 -2.39
CA TRP A 10 -10.68 -8.68 -1.95
C TRP A 10 -10.08 -10.04 -1.62
N ASP A 11 -10.89 -10.96 -1.07
CA ASP A 11 -10.47 -12.35 -0.82
C ASP A 11 -10.10 -13.11 -2.11
N ASP A 12 -10.81 -12.85 -3.20
CA ASP A 12 -10.47 -13.43 -4.50
C ASP A 12 -9.25 -12.76 -5.13
N LEU A 13 -9.10 -11.44 -4.97
CA LEU A 13 -7.97 -10.67 -5.52
C LEU A 13 -6.64 -11.01 -4.84
N VAL A 14 -6.65 -11.36 -3.56
CA VAL A 14 -5.42 -11.74 -2.83
C VAL A 14 -5.03 -13.19 -3.02
N ARG A 15 -5.90 -14.02 -3.62
CA ARG A 15 -5.62 -15.44 -3.82
C ARG A 15 -4.41 -15.61 -4.75
N GLY A 16 -3.31 -16.12 -4.19
CA GLY A 16 -2.05 -16.34 -4.92
C GLY A 16 -1.21 -15.08 -5.14
N ALA A 17 -1.64 -13.93 -4.60
CA ALA A 17 -0.81 -12.73 -4.59
C ALA A 17 0.38 -12.92 -3.63
N ILE A 18 1.57 -12.47 -4.05
CA ILE A 18 2.77 -12.45 -3.20
C ILE A 18 2.92 -11.14 -2.43
N GLY A 19 2.24 -10.08 -2.90
CA GLY A 19 2.13 -8.82 -2.20
C GLY A 19 1.16 -7.85 -2.87
N ALA A 20 0.87 -6.74 -2.20
CA ALA A 20 -0.11 -5.75 -2.63
C ALA A 20 0.41 -4.31 -2.47
N ILE A 21 -0.08 -3.39 -3.31
CA ILE A 21 0.16 -1.96 -3.16
C ILE A 21 -1.15 -1.28 -2.79
N ILE A 22 -1.17 -0.60 -1.65
CA ILE A 22 -2.28 0.25 -1.23
C ILE A 22 -1.97 1.67 -1.71
N LEU A 23 -2.69 2.11 -2.74
CA LEU A 23 -2.58 3.47 -3.24
C LEU A 23 -3.48 4.40 -2.41
N VAL A 24 -2.85 5.37 -1.74
CA VAL A 24 -3.47 6.26 -0.78
C VAL A 24 -3.56 7.68 -1.34
N ASP A 25 -4.73 8.29 -1.23
CA ASP A 25 -4.92 9.72 -1.45
C ASP A 25 -5.06 10.43 -0.09
N VAL A 26 -4.13 11.32 0.23
CA VAL A 26 -4.11 12.04 1.52
C VAL A 26 -5.33 12.93 1.74
N ARG A 27 -6.06 13.30 0.68
CA ARG A 27 -7.32 14.05 0.79
C ARG A 27 -8.47 13.21 1.35
N ARG A 28 -8.32 11.89 1.29
CA ARG A 28 -9.32 10.89 1.69
C ARG A 28 -8.62 9.72 2.38
N LEU A 29 -7.75 10.06 3.34
CA LEU A 29 -6.90 9.09 4.00
C LEU A 29 -7.71 7.98 4.69
N GLU A 30 -8.90 8.31 5.21
CA GLU A 30 -9.78 7.37 5.90
C GLU A 30 -10.27 6.20 5.02
N ASP A 31 -10.35 6.40 3.70
CA ASP A 31 -10.75 5.34 2.77
C ASP A 31 -9.69 4.22 2.71
N SER A 32 -8.47 4.50 3.17
CA SER A 32 -7.34 3.56 3.13
C SER A 32 -7.23 2.68 4.38
N PHE A 33 -7.84 3.08 5.50
CA PHE A 33 -7.74 2.34 6.76
C PHE A 33 -8.22 0.90 6.63
N ALA A 34 -9.40 0.69 6.02
CA ALA A 34 -9.93 -0.66 5.84
C ALA A 34 -9.05 -1.54 4.93
N ALA A 35 -8.32 -0.95 3.98
CA ALA A 35 -7.38 -1.70 3.16
C ALA A 35 -6.18 -2.13 4.00
N VAL A 36 -5.60 -1.21 4.78
CA VAL A 36 -4.48 -1.51 5.69
C VAL A 36 -4.85 -2.64 6.65
N ASP A 37 -5.97 -2.50 7.36
CA ASP A 37 -6.45 -3.51 8.31
C ASP A 37 -6.65 -4.87 7.65
N PHE A 38 -7.20 -4.89 6.43
CA PHE A 38 -7.45 -6.13 5.69
C PHE A 38 -6.16 -6.88 5.34
N PHE A 39 -5.14 -6.18 4.87
CA PHE A 39 -3.87 -6.77 4.47
C PHE A 39 -3.02 -7.17 5.68
N GLU A 40 -3.02 -6.36 6.75
CA GLU A 40 -2.39 -6.71 8.03
C GLU A 40 -3.01 -7.99 8.62
N ALA A 41 -4.34 -8.09 8.67
CA ALA A 41 -5.03 -9.26 9.21
C ALA A 41 -4.75 -10.56 8.46
N ARG A 42 -4.39 -10.48 7.16
CA ARG A 42 -4.06 -11.63 6.31
C ARG A 42 -2.57 -11.94 6.25
N ASN A 43 -1.73 -11.13 6.91
CA ASN A 43 -0.27 -11.24 6.87
C ASN A 43 0.29 -11.30 5.43
N LEU A 44 -0.41 -10.66 4.48
CA LEU A 44 0.05 -10.56 3.09
C LEU A 44 1.01 -9.36 3.01
N PRO A 45 2.24 -9.50 2.48
CA PRO A 45 3.14 -8.37 2.33
C PRO A 45 2.50 -7.24 1.53
N PHE A 46 2.53 -6.02 2.04
CA PHE A 46 2.01 -4.88 1.32
C PHE A 46 2.90 -3.65 1.48
N LEU A 47 2.78 -2.76 0.50
CA LEU A 47 3.43 -1.45 0.47
C LEU A 47 2.34 -0.38 0.41
N VAL A 48 2.53 0.71 1.13
CA VAL A 48 1.66 1.89 1.07
C VAL A 48 2.30 2.92 0.14
N ALA A 49 1.58 3.30 -0.90
CA ALA A 49 2.00 4.29 -1.87
C ALA A 49 1.11 5.53 -1.75
N VAL A 50 1.68 6.64 -1.28
CA VAL A 50 0.98 7.93 -1.22
C VAL A 50 0.98 8.54 -2.62
N ASN A 51 -0.20 8.63 -3.23
CA ASN A 51 -0.37 9.15 -4.56
C ASN A 51 -0.24 10.68 -4.55
N ASP A 52 0.86 11.18 -5.06
CA ASP A 52 1.20 12.59 -5.17
C ASP A 52 1.01 13.02 -6.64
N PHE A 53 -0.20 13.47 -6.96
CA PHE A 53 -0.55 13.98 -8.29
C PHE A 53 -1.23 15.35 -8.18
N ASP A 54 -0.89 16.26 -9.11
CA ASP A 54 -1.46 17.60 -9.32
C ASP A 54 -1.96 18.32 -8.06
N GLY A 55 -1.04 18.90 -7.28
CA GLY A 55 -1.38 19.75 -6.14
C GLY A 55 -2.00 18.99 -4.96
N ALA A 56 -1.78 17.69 -4.87
CA ALA A 56 -2.09 16.93 -3.67
C ALA A 56 -1.36 17.56 -2.45
N PRO A 57 -2.03 17.63 -1.28
CA PRO A 57 -1.38 18.10 -0.06
C PRO A 57 -0.11 17.29 0.23
N SER A 58 1.06 17.92 0.22
CA SER A 58 2.29 17.21 0.57
C SER A 58 2.37 17.08 2.09
N HIS A 59 2.25 15.85 2.57
CA HIS A 59 2.50 15.51 3.97
C HIS A 59 3.80 14.71 4.07
N PRO A 60 4.64 14.98 5.08
CA PRO A 60 5.83 14.16 5.31
C PRO A 60 5.41 12.71 5.59
N LEU A 61 6.09 11.75 4.98
CA LEU A 61 5.77 10.32 5.13
C LEU A 61 5.65 9.85 6.60
N PRO A 62 6.47 10.33 7.56
CA PRO A 62 6.27 10.00 8.97
C PRO A 62 4.88 10.38 9.51
N ALA A 63 4.33 11.53 9.10
CA ALA A 63 2.99 11.93 9.53
C ALA A 63 1.90 11.02 8.94
N VAL A 64 2.07 10.62 7.67
CA VAL A 64 1.16 9.67 7.01
C VAL A 64 1.22 8.30 7.69
N ARG A 65 2.44 7.82 8.02
CA ARG A 65 2.65 6.58 8.78
C ARG A 65 1.88 6.60 10.10
N THR A 66 2.05 7.66 10.89
CA THR A 66 1.34 7.82 12.16
C THR A 66 -0.17 7.86 11.96
N ALA A 67 -0.65 8.61 10.97
CA ALA A 67 -2.08 8.75 10.71
C ALA A 67 -2.75 7.44 10.27
N LEU A 68 -2.03 6.59 9.52
CA LEU A 68 -2.48 5.25 9.11
C LEU A 68 -2.17 4.16 10.14
N ALA A 69 -1.57 4.50 11.29
CA ALA A 69 -1.09 3.55 12.29
C ALA A 69 -0.18 2.43 11.73
N LEU A 70 0.59 2.74 10.67
CA LEU A 70 1.38 1.74 9.95
C LEU A 70 2.60 1.29 10.75
N SER A 71 2.75 -0.03 10.89
CA SER A 71 3.94 -0.65 11.45
C SER A 71 5.22 -0.23 10.72
N GLU A 72 6.31 0.02 11.45
CA GLU A 72 7.61 0.49 10.90
C GLU A 72 8.15 -0.36 9.74
N HIS A 73 7.91 -1.67 9.77
CA HIS A 73 8.37 -2.62 8.77
C HIS A 73 7.56 -2.59 7.46
N VAL A 74 6.45 -1.84 7.39
CA VAL A 74 5.65 -1.66 6.17
C VAL A 74 6.29 -0.56 5.33
N PRO A 75 6.72 -0.84 4.09
CA PRO A 75 7.26 0.16 3.19
C PRO A 75 6.21 1.25 2.90
N LEU A 76 6.66 2.50 2.95
CA LEU A 76 5.85 3.68 2.68
C LEU A 76 6.63 4.60 1.73
N MET A 77 6.03 4.96 0.59
CA MET A 77 6.66 5.83 -0.41
C MET A 77 5.66 6.75 -1.09
N THR A 78 6.13 7.82 -1.73
CA THR A 78 5.34 8.65 -2.62
C THR A 78 5.41 8.12 -4.05
N ILE A 79 4.29 8.20 -4.79
CA ILE A 79 4.22 7.82 -6.21
C ILE A 79 3.34 8.80 -6.99
N ASP A 80 3.58 9.00 -8.28
CA ASP A 80 2.53 9.49 -9.20
C ASP A 80 2.02 8.30 -10.00
N ALA A 81 0.80 7.84 -9.70
CA ALA A 81 0.21 6.68 -10.35
C ALA A 81 -0.02 6.84 -11.87
N ARG A 82 0.06 8.08 -12.40
CA ARG A 82 -0.02 8.37 -13.84
C ARG A 82 1.34 8.21 -14.53
N SER A 83 2.43 8.25 -13.75
CA SER A 83 3.79 8.03 -14.26
C SER A 83 4.11 6.54 -14.29
N ARG A 84 4.35 6.03 -15.50
CA ARG A 84 4.74 4.63 -15.72
C ARG A 84 5.98 4.24 -14.92
N ASP A 85 6.98 5.12 -14.85
CA ASP A 85 8.22 4.83 -14.13
C ASP A 85 8.02 4.83 -12.62
N SER A 86 7.16 5.72 -12.10
CA SER A 86 6.79 5.74 -10.68
C SER A 86 6.01 4.49 -10.28
N ALA A 87 5.01 4.10 -11.08
CA ALA A 87 4.26 2.87 -10.87
C ALA A 87 5.16 1.62 -10.94
N LYS A 88 6.10 1.58 -11.90
CA LYS A 88 7.09 0.51 -12.01
C LYS A 88 7.96 0.42 -10.76
N ALA A 89 8.43 1.55 -10.22
CA ALA A 89 9.24 1.58 -9.01
C ALA A 89 8.48 1.00 -7.81
N ALA A 90 7.19 1.33 -7.65
CA ALA A 90 6.35 0.77 -6.60
C ALA A 90 6.16 -0.74 -6.73
N LEU A 91 5.97 -1.24 -7.96
CA LEU A 91 5.87 -2.68 -8.25
C LEU A 91 7.17 -3.43 -7.93
N ILE A 92 8.33 -2.83 -8.21
CA ILE A 92 9.63 -3.41 -7.84
C ILE A 92 9.75 -3.46 -6.31
N ALA A 93 9.47 -2.34 -5.63
CA ALA A 93 9.60 -2.25 -4.18
C ALA A 93 8.70 -3.25 -3.43
N VAL A 94 7.45 -3.44 -3.86
CA VAL A 94 6.56 -4.44 -3.23
C VAL A 94 7.03 -5.87 -3.51
N ALA A 95 7.58 -6.15 -4.68
CA ALA A 95 8.10 -7.48 -5.03
C ALA A 95 9.35 -7.80 -4.19
N GLU A 96 10.29 -6.87 -4.08
CA GLU A 96 11.48 -7.01 -3.22
C GLU A 96 11.09 -7.21 -1.76
N TYR A 97 10.13 -6.42 -1.26
CA TYR A 97 9.61 -6.57 0.08
C TYR A 97 8.98 -7.94 0.32
N ALA A 98 8.08 -8.37 -0.58
CA ALA A 98 7.45 -9.68 -0.51
C ALA A 98 8.48 -10.82 -0.50
N LEU A 99 9.50 -10.74 -1.36
CA LEU A 99 10.58 -11.72 -1.39
C LEU A 99 11.39 -11.74 -0.09
N SER A 100 11.70 -10.56 0.49
CA SER A 100 12.41 -10.47 1.78
C SER A 100 11.64 -11.09 2.95
N ARG A 101 10.31 -11.11 2.87
CA ARG A 101 9.41 -11.71 3.87
C ARG A 101 9.27 -13.22 3.70
N LEU A 102 9.51 -13.73 2.50
CA LEU A 102 9.44 -15.16 2.14
C LEU A 102 10.78 -15.86 2.31
N ALA A 103 11.90 -15.14 2.19
CA ALA A 103 13.21 -15.68 2.47
C ALA A 103 13.26 -16.13 3.95
N PRO A 104 13.56 -17.41 4.25
CA PRO A 104 13.73 -17.83 5.62
C PRO A 104 14.86 -17.01 6.22
N THR A 105 14.59 -16.34 7.35
CA THR A 105 15.64 -15.77 8.18
C THR A 105 16.61 -16.92 8.47
N GLY A 106 17.81 -16.85 7.89
CA GLY A 106 18.86 -17.85 8.10
C GLY A 106 19.24 -17.97 9.57
#